data_AF-A0A183H327-F1
#
_entry.id   AF-A0A183H327-F1
#
_cell.length_a   1.000
_cell.length_b   1.000
_cell.length_c   1.000
_cell.angle_alpha   90.00
_cell.angle_beta   90.00
_cell.angle_gamma   90.00
#
_symmetry.space_group_name_H-M   'P 1'
#
loop_
_entity.id
_entity.type
_entity.pdbx_description
1 polymer ?
#
loop_
_entity_poly.entity_id
_entity_poly.type
_entity_poly.pdbx_seq_one_letter_code
_entity_poly.pdbx_strand_id
1 'polypeptide(L)'
;MGSKKDEISPSDVTLNMDSIKQVNAKPLRANAFSAEEEMRNQEEHEKQKIGHRRIDRQGEVSYKRVPSNALMGAIQLGIANSVGSLASIPKRDLLLQDFDVIHAVSFPSYVLK
;
A
#
# COMPACT_ATOMS: atom_id res chain seq x y z
N MET A 1 -9.19 -18.62 47.73
CA MET A 1 -9.58 -18.42 46.32
C MET A 1 -8.96 -17.11 45.86
N GLY A 2 -8.03 -17.15 44.91
CA GLY A 2 -7.36 -15.96 44.41
C GLY A 2 -6.54 -16.34 43.19
N SER A 3 -7.19 -16.42 42.03
CA SER A 3 -6.54 -16.75 40.76
C SER A 3 -5.76 -15.53 40.27
N LYS A 4 -4.45 -15.68 40.12
CA LYS A 4 -3.58 -14.71 39.43
C LYS A 4 -4.00 -14.64 37.96
N LYS A 5 -4.11 -13.41 37.45
CA LYS A 5 -4.30 -13.15 36.02
C LYS A 5 -2.91 -13.11 35.40
N ASP A 6 -2.62 -14.03 34.49
CA ASP A 6 -1.39 -14.01 33.71
C ASP A 6 -1.56 -12.96 32.60
N GLU A 7 -1.10 -11.73 32.86
CA GLU A 7 -0.90 -10.71 31.83
C GLU A 7 0.31 -11.10 30.98
N ILE A 8 0.06 -11.51 29.74
CA ILE A 8 1.10 -11.77 28.75
C ILE A 8 1.45 -10.44 28.08
N SER A 9 2.67 -9.95 28.31
CA SER A 9 3.22 -8.74 27.71
C SER A 9 3.37 -8.92 26.19
N PRO A 10 3.08 -7.89 25.36
CA PRO A 10 3.23 -7.97 23.90
C PRO A 10 4.67 -8.22 23.40
N SER A 11 5.65 -8.20 24.30
CA SER A 11 7.08 -8.33 24.00
C SER A 11 7.56 -9.78 23.78
N ASP A 12 6.75 -10.79 24.12
CA ASP A 12 7.27 -12.17 24.25
C ASP A 12 7.01 -13.06 23.03
N VAL A 13 6.55 -12.50 21.91
CA VAL A 13 6.42 -13.23 20.63
C VAL A 13 7.70 -13.07 19.81
N THR A 14 8.73 -13.86 20.14
CA THR A 14 9.91 -14.03 19.29
C THR A 14 9.69 -15.18 18.30
N LEU A 15 9.49 -14.86 17.02
CA LEU A 15 9.48 -15.87 15.95
C LEU A 15 10.92 -16.21 15.57
N ASN A 16 11.40 -17.36 16.07
CA ASN A 16 12.65 -17.97 15.62
C ASN A 16 12.52 -18.35 14.14
N MET A 17 13.17 -17.59 13.27
CA MET A 17 13.19 -17.85 11.83
C MET A 17 14.60 -18.23 11.39
N ASP A 18 15.15 -19.27 12.02
CA ASP A 18 16.39 -19.89 11.59
C ASP A 18 16.09 -21.17 10.81
N SER A 19 16.76 -21.28 9.66
CA SER A 19 16.91 -22.46 8.80
C SER A 19 15.96 -22.59 7.59
N ILE A 20 16.27 -21.83 6.52
CA ILE A 20 16.09 -22.32 5.15
C ILE A 20 17.47 -22.31 4.48
N LYS A 21 17.97 -23.53 4.23
CA LYS A 21 19.26 -23.81 3.62
C LYS A 21 19.31 -23.34 2.16
N GLN A 22 20.47 -22.82 1.78
CA GLN A 22 20.90 -22.50 0.42
C GLN A 22 20.76 -23.71 -0.52
N VAL A 23 20.27 -23.48 -1.74
CA VAL A 23 20.72 -24.23 -2.92
C VAL A 23 21.09 -23.23 -4.02
N ASN A 24 22.34 -23.30 -4.46
CA ASN A 24 22.95 -22.45 -5.46
C ASN A 24 23.10 -23.28 -6.74
N ALA A 25 22.57 -22.81 -7.88
CA ALA A 25 22.98 -23.26 -9.20
C ALA A 25 22.60 -22.24 -10.29
N LYS A 26 23.60 -21.79 -11.06
CA LYS A 26 23.51 -21.17 -12.40
C LYS A 26 24.70 -21.69 -13.21
N PRO A 27 24.71 -21.64 -14.56
CA PRO A 27 23.61 -21.88 -15.51
C PRO A 27 24.07 -22.81 -16.68
N LEU A 28 23.15 -23.33 -17.50
CA LEU A 28 23.46 -23.86 -18.83
C LEU A 28 22.60 -23.19 -19.90
N ARG A 29 23.27 -22.92 -21.01
CA ARG A 29 23.00 -22.01 -22.13
C ARG A 29 21.91 -22.54 -23.08
N ALA A 30 21.00 -21.67 -23.56
CA ALA A 30 20.66 -21.47 -24.99
C ALA A 30 19.31 -20.71 -25.16
N ASN A 31 19.23 -19.98 -26.29
CA ASN A 31 18.04 -19.46 -26.99
C ASN A 31 17.72 -17.96 -26.85
N ALA A 32 18.42 -17.17 -27.65
CA ALA A 32 18.13 -15.78 -28.00
C ALA A 32 16.96 -15.68 -29.02
N PHE A 33 15.77 -16.14 -28.64
CA PHE A 33 14.53 -15.96 -29.42
C PHE A 33 13.34 -15.45 -28.56
N SER A 34 13.56 -15.08 -27.29
CA SER A 34 12.47 -14.73 -26.33
C SER A 34 12.37 -13.22 -26.03
N ALA A 35 13.36 -12.41 -26.41
CA ALA A 35 13.46 -11.02 -25.95
C ALA A 35 12.41 -10.08 -26.58
N GLU A 36 11.96 -10.37 -27.80
CA GLU A 36 10.99 -9.53 -28.54
C GLU A 36 9.54 -9.85 -28.16
N GLU A 37 9.28 -11.08 -27.74
CA GLU A 37 7.95 -11.57 -27.32
C GLU A 37 7.63 -11.19 -25.87
N GLU A 38 8.67 -11.06 -25.02
CA GLU A 38 8.57 -10.54 -23.66
C GLU A 38 8.24 -9.04 -23.60
N MET A 39 8.65 -8.24 -24.60
CA MET A 39 8.30 -6.81 -24.66
C MET A 39 6.83 -6.57 -25.05
N ARG A 40 6.25 -7.35 -25.99
CA ARG A 40 4.82 -7.21 -26.35
C ARG A 40 3.88 -7.62 -25.23
N ASN A 41 4.27 -8.61 -24.42
CA ASN A 41 3.46 -9.05 -23.29
C ASN A 41 3.42 -8.01 -22.16
N GLN A 42 4.46 -7.21 -21.97
CA GLN A 42 4.47 -6.14 -20.97
C GLN A 42 3.50 -4.99 -21.35
N GLU A 43 3.35 -4.68 -22.63
CA GLU A 43 2.48 -3.59 -23.12
C GLU A 43 0.96 -3.87 -23.01
N GLU A 44 0.53 -5.13 -22.93
CA GLU A 44 -0.90 -5.47 -22.79
C GLU A 44 -1.39 -5.48 -21.34
N HIS A 45 -0.54 -5.82 -20.37
CA HIS A 45 -0.91 -5.85 -18.95
C HIS A 45 -1.10 -4.46 -18.33
N GLU A 46 -0.71 -3.39 -19.03
CA GLU A 46 -0.88 -2.01 -18.59
C GLU A 46 -2.29 -1.46 -18.85
N LYS A 47 -3.08 -2.08 -19.74
CA LYS A 47 -4.35 -1.50 -20.21
C LYS A 47 -5.53 -1.66 -19.25
N GLN A 48 -5.42 -2.48 -18.19
CA GLN A 48 -6.53 -2.72 -17.24
C GLN A 48 -6.21 -2.37 -15.77
N LYS A 49 -5.10 -1.68 -15.52
CA LYS A 49 -4.70 -1.24 -14.18
C LYS A 49 -5.43 0.05 -13.81
N ILE A 50 -6.17 0.03 -12.70
CA ILE A 50 -6.74 1.26 -12.11
C ILE A 50 -6.19 1.41 -10.69
N GLY A 51 -5.32 2.40 -10.48
CA GLY A 51 -4.70 2.65 -9.19
C GLY A 51 -3.96 1.42 -8.63
N HIS A 52 -4.39 0.93 -7.47
CA HIS A 52 -3.85 -0.28 -6.84
C HIS A 52 -4.46 -1.59 -7.36
N ARG A 53 -5.54 -1.51 -8.15
CA ARG A 53 -6.24 -2.65 -8.73
C ARG A 53 -5.56 -3.09 -10.02
N ARG A 54 -5.40 -4.41 -10.18
CA ARG A 54 -4.91 -5.09 -11.38
C ARG A 54 -5.92 -6.16 -11.76
N ILE A 55 -6.05 -6.42 -13.06
CA ILE A 55 -6.92 -7.46 -13.61
C ILE A 55 -6.04 -8.33 -14.51
N ASP A 56 -5.98 -9.62 -14.21
CA ASP A 56 -5.24 -10.59 -15.00
C ASP A 56 -6.05 -10.99 -16.25
N ARG A 57 -5.41 -11.67 -17.22
CA ARG A 57 -6.08 -12.06 -18.49
C ARG A 57 -7.27 -13.01 -18.27
N GLN A 58 -7.29 -13.70 -17.14
CA GLN A 58 -8.35 -14.60 -16.68
C GLN A 58 -9.50 -13.87 -15.98
N GLY A 59 -9.41 -12.54 -15.81
CA GLY A 59 -10.40 -11.73 -15.09
C GLY A 59 -10.18 -11.69 -13.58
N GLU A 60 -9.14 -12.35 -13.06
CA GLU A 60 -8.80 -12.30 -11.63
C GLU A 60 -8.38 -10.90 -11.20
N VAL A 61 -8.97 -10.40 -10.12
CA VAL A 61 -8.70 -9.07 -9.59
C VAL A 61 -7.70 -9.16 -8.46
N SER A 62 -6.51 -8.58 -8.65
CA SER A 62 -5.50 -8.46 -7.60
C SER A 62 -5.31 -7.01 -7.16
N TYR A 63 -4.99 -6.82 -5.87
CA TYR A 63 -4.70 -5.52 -5.29
C TYR A 63 -3.23 -5.45 -4.85
N LYS A 64 -2.54 -4.36 -5.18
CA LYS A 64 -1.19 -4.11 -4.64
C LYS A 64 -1.28 -4.04 -3.11
N ARG A 65 -0.52 -4.90 -2.42
CA ARG A 65 -0.39 -4.81 -0.96
C ARG A 65 0.26 -3.48 -0.58
N VAL A 66 -0.47 -2.68 0.19
CA VAL A 66 0.04 -1.48 0.86
C VAL A 66 0.29 -1.88 2.31
N PRO A 67 1.49 -1.63 2.87
CA PRO A 67 1.74 -1.94 4.27
C PRO A 67 0.80 -1.12 5.16
N SER A 68 0.19 -1.75 6.17
CA SER A 68 -0.75 -1.08 7.08
C SER A 68 -0.17 0.19 7.71
N ASN A 69 1.14 0.21 7.98
CA ASN A 69 1.84 1.39 8.51
C ASN A 69 1.79 2.59 7.54
N ALA A 70 1.91 2.37 6.24
CA ALA A 70 1.79 3.46 5.26
C ALA A 70 0.36 3.97 5.17
N LEU A 71 -0.64 3.09 5.27
CA LEU A 71 -2.05 3.50 5.32
C LEU A 71 -2.34 4.34 6.57
N MET A 72 -1.85 3.90 7.73
CA MET A 72 -1.98 4.66 8.98
C MET A 72 -1.32 6.04 8.87
N GLY A 73 -0.09 6.11 8.36
CA GLY A 73 0.62 7.37 8.16
C GLY A 73 -0.11 8.31 7.18
N ALA A 74 -0.68 7.77 6.10
CA ALA A 74 -1.45 8.56 5.14
C ALA A 74 -2.74 9.12 5.75
N ILE A 75 -3.45 8.36 6.58
CA ILE A 75 -4.64 8.84 7.31
C ILE A 75 -4.26 9.96 8.26
N GLN A 76 -3.20 9.78 9.05
CA GLN A 76 -2.71 10.80 9.98
C GLN A 76 -2.34 12.10 9.24
N LEU A 77 -1.58 11.98 8.15
CA LEU A 77 -1.17 13.11 7.32
C LEU A 77 -2.39 13.85 6.72
N GLY A 78 -3.37 13.10 6.20
CA GLY A 78 -4.59 13.66 5.64
C GLY A 78 -5.41 14.44 6.68
N ILE A 79 -5.61 13.87 7.87
CA ILE A 79 -6.34 14.55 8.95
C ILE A 79 -5.61 15.82 9.39
N ALA A 80 -4.30 15.73 9.64
CA ALA A 80 -3.49 16.86 10.07
C ALA A 80 -3.55 18.01 9.05
N ASN A 81 -3.42 17.70 7.76
CA ASN A 81 -3.52 18.69 6.69
C ASN A 81 -4.91 19.33 6.60
N SER A 82 -5.98 18.54 6.65
CA SER A 82 -7.35 19.05 6.56
C SER A 82 -7.70 19.95 7.75
N VAL A 83 -7.42 19.51 8.97
CA VAL A 83 -7.66 20.32 10.18
C VAL A 83 -6.78 21.57 10.20
N GLY A 84 -5.51 21.45 9.82
CA GLY A 84 -4.60 22.59 9.70
C GLY A 84 -5.08 23.62 8.67
N SER A 85 -5.61 23.16 7.53
CA SER A 85 -6.15 24.05 6.48
C SER A 85 -7.43 24.77 6.94
N LEU A 86 -8.30 24.10 7.72
CA LEU A 86 -9.52 24.71 8.27
C LEU A 86 -9.23 25.90 9.20
N ALA A 87 -8.07 25.94 9.86
CA ALA A 87 -7.69 27.05 10.73
C ALA A 87 -7.56 28.39 9.97
N SER A 88 -7.31 28.34 8.65
CA SER A 88 -7.25 29.53 7.80
C SER A 88 -8.62 30.05 7.36
N ILE A 89 -9.67 29.26 7.55
CA ILE A 89 -11.04 29.58 7.13
C ILE A 89 -11.79 30.17 8.34
N PRO A 90 -12.45 31.33 8.20
CA PRO A 90 -13.21 31.91 9.30
C PRO A 90 -14.41 31.02 9.67
N LYS A 91 -14.76 31.01 10.97
CA LYS A 91 -15.94 30.30 11.46
C LYS A 91 -17.21 30.92 10.86
N ARG A 92 -18.08 30.09 10.31
CA ARG A 92 -19.40 30.47 9.78
C ARG A 92 -20.42 29.36 10.02
N ASP A 93 -21.69 29.70 9.93
CA ASP A 93 -22.78 28.73 9.98
C ASP A 93 -22.74 27.77 8.78
N LEU A 94 -23.24 26.56 9.03
CA LEU A 94 -23.41 25.55 7.99
C LEU A 94 -24.58 25.92 7.10
N LEU A 95 -24.35 25.84 5.80
CA LEU A 95 -25.38 26.02 4.79
C LEU A 95 -25.65 24.68 4.10
N LEU A 96 -26.82 24.53 3.48
CA LEU A 96 -27.17 23.27 2.78
C LEU A 96 -26.14 22.94 1.68
N GLN A 97 -25.52 23.97 1.07
CA GLN A 97 -24.48 23.81 0.06
C GLN A 97 -23.21 23.13 0.60
N ASP A 98 -22.92 23.22 1.90
CA ASP A 98 -21.69 22.67 2.47
C ASP A 98 -21.66 21.14 2.47
N PHE A 99 -22.83 20.51 2.41
CA PHE A 99 -22.94 19.05 2.37
C PHE A 99 -22.57 18.45 1.01
N ASP A 100 -22.55 19.25 -0.06
CA ASP A 100 -22.17 18.81 -1.40
C ASP A 100 -20.68 19.02 -1.70
N VAL A 101 -19.94 19.70 -0.81
CA VAL A 101 -18.55 20.08 -1.03
C VAL A 101 -17.59 18.93 -0.67
N ILE A 102 -16.73 18.56 -1.62
CA ILE A 102 -15.65 17.58 -1.42
C ILE A 102 -14.30 18.25 -1.66
N HIS A 103 -13.41 18.15 -0.67
CA HIS A 103 -12.01 18.56 -0.82
C HIS A 103 -11.11 17.34 -1.06
N ALA A 104 -10.38 17.36 -2.17
CA ALA A 104 -9.40 16.33 -2.53
C ALA A 104 -7.99 16.92 -2.52
N VAL A 105 -7.07 16.24 -1.84
CA VAL A 105 -5.66 16.64 -1.75
C VAL A 105 -4.78 15.44 -2.11
N SER A 106 -3.76 15.68 -2.94
CA SER A 106 -2.79 14.67 -3.35
C SER A 106 -1.44 14.93 -2.66
N PHE A 107 -0.91 13.91 -1.99
CA PHE A 107 0.40 13.97 -1.35
C PHE A 107 1.45 13.26 -2.23
N PRO A 108 2.51 13.95 -2.67
CA PRO A 108 3.56 13.34 -3.47
C PRO A 108 4.44 12.41 -2.61
N SER A 109 4.98 11.35 -3.22
CA SER A 109 5.78 10.34 -2.53
C SER A 109 7.30 10.59 -2.57
N TYR A 110 7.75 11.82 -2.83
CA TYR A 110 9.18 12.08 -3.04
C TYR A 110 9.99 11.81 -1.78
N VAL A 111 10.92 10.86 -1.87
CA VAL A 111 12.03 10.70 -0.92
C VAL A 111 13.12 11.66 -1.41
N LEU A 112 13.46 12.68 -0.63
CA LEU A 112 14.65 13.49 -0.87
C LEU A 112 15.87 12.56 -0.82
N LYS A 113 16.62 12.51 -1.92
CA LYS A 113 17.89 11.77 -2.03
C LYS A 113 19.03 12.60 -1.51
#